data_AF-A0A7L3YD36-F1
#
_entry.id   AF-A0A7L3YD36-F1
#
_cell.length_a   1.000
_cell.length_b   1.000
_cell.length_c   1.000
_cell.angle_alpha   90.00
_cell.angle_beta   90.00
_cell.angle_gamma   90.00
#
_symmetry.space_group_name_H-M   'P 1'
#
loop_
_entity.id
_entity.type
_entity.pdbx_description
1 polymer ?
#
loop_
_entity_poly.entity_id
_entity_poly.type
_entity_poly.pdbx_seq_one_letter_code
_entity_poly.pdbx_strand_id
1 'polypeptide(L)'
;MCHGMVAPKSNTGSSLALSSHGLFLLLVIFGTFILEAQATDCPQPPQPENGGYKCHPSPCNNPLTSGSVIEYLCVEGYMLKGDYKYLTCKNGEWNPAMEVSCRLSPEKDSPPTIGVPTLSIVASTASSVALILLLVVLFVLLQPKLKSFHHSR
;
A
#
# COMPACT_ATOMS: atom_id res chain seq x y z
N MET A 1 -26.35 -85.84 26.31
CA MET A 1 -26.53 -84.43 26.70
C MET A 1 -25.19 -83.91 27.22
N CYS A 2 -24.67 -82.81 26.67
CA CYS A 2 -23.53 -82.08 27.24
C CYS A 2 -24.00 -80.63 27.48
N HIS A 3 -24.00 -80.18 28.73
CA HIS A 3 -24.18 -78.77 29.08
C HIS A 3 -23.21 -78.40 30.20
N GLY A 4 -22.38 -77.39 29.94
CA GLY A 4 -21.48 -76.77 30.89
C GLY A 4 -20.60 -75.74 30.17
N MET A 5 -21.03 -74.47 30.18
CA MET A 5 -20.21 -73.28 29.88
C MET A 5 -19.47 -72.88 31.19
N VAL A 6 -18.34 -72.17 31.29
CA VAL A 6 -17.76 -70.99 30.60
C VAL A 6 -16.28 -70.84 31.04
N ALA A 7 -15.44 -70.24 30.20
CA ALA A 7 -14.38 -69.30 30.62
C ALA A 7 -14.08 -68.32 29.47
N PRO A 8 -14.16 -66.99 29.67
CA PRO A 8 -13.79 -66.03 28.62
C PRO A 8 -12.26 -65.88 28.63
N LYS A 9 -11.58 -66.44 27.63
CA LYS A 9 -10.13 -66.29 27.53
C LYS A 9 -9.76 -65.09 26.67
N SER A 10 -9.17 -64.11 27.37
CA SER A 10 -8.31 -63.04 26.88
C SER A 10 -8.84 -62.19 25.73
N ASN A 11 -9.29 -60.98 26.09
CA ASN A 11 -9.30 -59.82 25.22
C ASN A 11 -7.86 -59.58 24.74
N THR A 12 -7.51 -60.22 23.63
CA THR A 12 -6.19 -60.12 23.02
C THR A 12 -6.27 -58.95 22.07
N GLY A 13 -5.55 -57.89 22.43
CA GLY A 13 -5.20 -56.70 21.66
C GLY A 13 -6.17 -56.30 20.55
N SER A 14 -6.82 -55.15 20.70
CA SER A 14 -7.29 -54.35 19.58
C SER A 14 -6.10 -54.14 18.63
N SER A 15 -5.91 -55.08 17.70
CA SER A 15 -5.05 -54.90 16.55
C SER A 15 -5.73 -53.78 15.79
N LEU A 16 -5.19 -52.57 15.94
CA LEU A 16 -5.48 -51.46 15.05
C LEU A 16 -5.09 -51.99 13.66
N ALA A 17 -6.06 -52.57 12.96
CA ALA A 17 -5.91 -53.00 11.58
C ALA A 17 -5.75 -51.72 10.77
N LEU A 18 -4.51 -51.25 10.71
CA LEU A 18 -4.11 -50.11 9.91
C LEU A 18 -4.34 -50.56 8.47
N SER A 19 -5.50 -50.22 7.91
CA SER A 19 -5.83 -50.58 6.54
C SER A 19 -4.73 -50.05 5.64
N SER A 20 -4.40 -50.80 4.57
CA SER A 20 -3.38 -50.37 3.61
C SER A 20 -3.61 -48.93 3.11
N HIS A 21 -4.87 -48.51 3.03
CA HIS A 21 -5.28 -47.15 2.71
C HIS A 21 -4.95 -46.15 3.83
N GLY A 22 -5.11 -46.53 5.10
CA GLY A 22 -4.72 -45.71 6.25
C GLY A 22 -3.20 -45.52 6.33
N LEU A 23 -2.42 -46.58 6.10
CA LEU A 23 -0.95 -46.47 6.03
C LEU A 23 -0.51 -45.65 4.81
N PHE A 24 -1.17 -45.82 3.65
CA PHE A 24 -0.90 -45.02 2.45
C PHE A 24 -1.23 -43.55 2.66
N LEU A 25 -2.37 -43.23 3.27
CA LEU A 25 -2.74 -41.87 3.63
C LEU A 25 -1.74 -41.28 4.63
N LEU A 26 -1.28 -42.04 5.63
CA LEU A 26 -0.22 -41.60 6.53
C LEU A 26 1.09 -41.34 5.78
N LEU A 27 1.51 -42.21 4.87
CA LEU A 27 2.72 -42.00 4.05
C LEU A 27 2.60 -40.80 3.10
N VAL A 28 1.42 -40.56 2.53
CA VAL A 28 1.15 -39.37 1.71
C VAL A 28 1.17 -38.11 2.57
N ILE A 29 0.53 -38.13 3.74
CA ILE A 29 0.52 -37.01 4.68
C ILE A 29 1.96 -36.71 5.16
N PHE A 30 2.69 -37.70 5.67
CA PHE A 30 4.10 -37.58 6.04
C PHE A 30 5.00 -37.18 4.86
N GLY A 31 4.70 -37.64 3.63
CA GLY A 31 5.44 -37.27 2.42
C GLY A 31 5.18 -35.83 1.97
N THR A 32 3.94 -35.33 2.11
CA THR A 32 3.58 -33.94 1.81
C THR A 32 4.11 -32.95 2.86
N PHE A 33 4.35 -33.40 4.09
CA PHE A 33 4.93 -32.57 5.16
C PHE A 33 6.46 -32.41 5.07
N ILE A 34 7.17 -33.14 4.19
CA ILE A 34 8.65 -33.21 4.16
C ILE A 34 9.25 -32.41 2.98
N LEU A 35 8.52 -31.48 2.37
CA LEU A 35 9.05 -30.68 1.26
C LEU A 35 8.81 -29.17 1.40
N GLU A 36 9.03 -28.61 2.58
CA GLU A 36 9.51 -27.23 2.65
C GLU A 36 11.04 -27.28 2.70
N ALA A 37 11.66 -27.23 1.52
CA ALA A 37 13.08 -26.92 1.44
C ALA A 37 13.25 -25.50 2.00
N GLN A 38 13.67 -25.39 3.26
CA GLN A 38 13.98 -24.11 3.87
C GLN A 38 15.25 -23.59 3.22
N ALA A 39 15.10 -22.88 2.10
CA ALA A 39 16.19 -22.18 1.47
C ALA A 39 16.76 -21.21 2.50
N THR A 40 18.02 -21.40 2.89
CA THR A 40 18.70 -20.47 3.81
C THR A 40 19.04 -19.16 3.12
N ASP A 41 19.15 -19.22 1.79
CA ASP A 41 19.67 -18.17 0.93
C ASP A 41 18.55 -17.62 0.07
N CYS A 42 18.48 -16.30 0.00
CA CYS A 42 17.52 -15.63 -0.87
C CYS A 42 18.02 -15.61 -2.31
N PRO A 43 17.10 -15.67 -3.30
CA PRO A 43 17.46 -15.47 -4.70
C PRO A 43 18.05 -14.08 -4.90
N GLN A 44 18.81 -13.90 -5.99
CA GLN A 44 19.30 -12.58 -6.34
C GLN A 44 18.10 -11.62 -6.52
N PRO A 45 18.11 -10.45 -5.86
CA PRO A 45 16.98 -9.53 -5.91
C PRO A 45 16.81 -8.96 -7.33
N PRO A 46 15.56 -8.69 -7.75
CA PRO A 46 15.28 -8.12 -9.06
C PRO A 46 15.85 -6.69 -9.16
N GLN A 47 16.56 -6.39 -10.25
CA GLN A 47 17.07 -5.05 -10.51
C GLN A 47 15.98 -4.22 -11.20
N PRO A 48 15.47 -3.13 -10.59
CA PRO A 48 14.50 -2.26 -11.25
C PRO A 48 15.16 -1.49 -12.41
N GLU A 49 14.40 -1.24 -13.47
CA GLU A 49 14.79 -0.27 -14.51
C GLU A 49 14.95 1.11 -13.87
N ASN A 50 15.92 1.90 -14.33
CA ASN A 50 16.24 3.22 -13.74
C ASN A 50 16.53 3.15 -12.22
N GLY A 51 17.13 2.05 -11.76
CA GLY A 51 17.51 1.90 -10.36
C GLY A 51 18.43 0.72 -10.07
N GLY A 52 18.57 0.43 -8.79
CA GLY A 52 19.35 -0.70 -8.29
C GLY A 52 19.21 -0.88 -6.79
N TYR A 53 20.10 -1.69 -6.20
CA TYR A 53 20.12 -1.95 -4.77
C TYR A 53 21.54 -1.94 -4.20
N LYS A 54 21.65 -1.69 -2.90
CA LYS A 54 22.88 -1.87 -2.12
C LYS A 54 22.61 -2.78 -0.92
N CYS A 55 23.61 -3.52 -0.48
CA CYS A 55 23.50 -4.37 0.70
C CYS A 55 23.96 -3.65 1.97
N HIS A 56 23.41 -4.09 3.10
CA HIS A 56 23.76 -3.64 4.43
C HIS A 56 24.11 -4.85 5.32
N PRO A 57 25.35 -4.92 5.86
CA PRO A 57 26.48 -4.03 5.55
C PRO A 57 26.97 -4.21 4.10
N SER A 58 27.67 -3.20 3.58
CA SER A 58 28.35 -3.30 2.28
C SER A 58 29.74 -3.96 2.47
N PRO A 59 30.25 -4.69 1.45
CA PRO A 59 29.63 -5.04 0.16
C PRO A 59 28.62 -6.20 0.27
N CYS A 60 27.88 -6.45 -0.82
CA CYS A 60 27.01 -7.61 -0.89
C CYS A 60 27.81 -8.92 -0.82
N ASN A 61 27.39 -9.84 0.05
CA ASN A 61 27.87 -11.22 0.04
C ASN A 61 27.11 -12.03 -1.01
N ASN A 62 27.81 -12.98 -1.65
CA ASN A 62 27.21 -13.95 -2.56
C ASN A 62 27.51 -15.36 -2.05
N PRO A 63 26.49 -16.15 -1.64
CA PRO A 63 25.05 -15.89 -1.70
C PRO A 63 24.51 -14.94 -0.60
N LEU A 64 23.33 -14.37 -0.82
CA LEU A 64 22.62 -13.53 0.15
C LEU A 64 21.86 -14.42 1.14
N THR A 65 22.43 -14.60 2.33
CA THR A 65 21.86 -15.48 3.36
C THR A 65 20.75 -14.80 4.17
N SER A 66 19.96 -15.59 4.89
CA SER A 66 18.99 -15.09 5.88
C SER A 66 19.62 -14.06 6.82
N GLY A 67 18.90 -12.95 7.05
CA GLY A 67 19.38 -11.78 7.78
C GLY A 67 20.00 -10.68 6.90
N SER A 68 20.34 -10.97 5.63
CA SER A 68 20.84 -9.96 4.70
C SER A 68 19.77 -8.88 4.46
N VAL A 69 20.19 -7.61 4.43
CA VAL A 69 19.31 -6.47 4.14
C VAL A 69 19.79 -5.76 2.89
N ILE A 70 18.86 -5.47 1.99
CA ILE A 70 19.11 -4.65 0.79
C ILE A 70 18.27 -3.37 0.84
N GLU A 71 18.78 -2.31 0.23
CA GLU A 71 18.10 -1.02 0.05
C GLU A 71 18.04 -0.69 -1.43
N TYR A 72 16.82 -0.51 -1.96
CA TYR A 72 16.58 -0.06 -3.32
C TYR A 72 16.79 1.45 -3.47
N LEU A 73 17.35 1.82 -4.61
CA LEU A 73 17.73 3.17 -4.98
C LEU A 73 17.28 3.40 -6.43
N CYS A 74 16.60 4.51 -6.69
CA CYS A 74 16.27 4.94 -8.05
C CYS A 74 17.27 6.00 -8.52
N VAL A 75 17.46 6.10 -9.82
CA VAL A 75 18.25 7.18 -10.43
C VAL A 75 17.56 8.53 -10.24
N GLU A 76 18.29 9.61 -10.46
CA GLU A 76 17.78 10.98 -10.35
C GLU A 76 16.54 11.19 -11.23
N GLY A 77 15.53 11.86 -10.66
CA GLY A 77 14.22 12.06 -11.32
C GLY A 77 13.24 10.88 -11.17
N TYR A 78 13.64 9.76 -10.56
CA TYR A 78 12.78 8.61 -10.31
C TYR A 78 12.61 8.34 -8.82
N MET A 79 11.45 7.80 -8.43
CA MET A 79 11.11 7.36 -7.08
C MET A 79 10.60 5.92 -7.08
N LEU A 80 10.83 5.21 -5.98
CA LEU A 80 10.33 3.86 -5.80
C LEU A 80 8.79 3.89 -5.73
N LYS A 81 8.15 2.92 -6.37
CA LYS A 81 6.70 2.68 -6.26
C LYS A 81 6.40 2.15 -4.85
N GLY A 82 6.09 3.05 -3.93
CA GLY A 82 5.76 2.76 -2.53
C GLY A 82 6.75 3.40 -1.55
N ASP A 83 6.41 3.36 -0.26
CA ASP A 83 7.16 4.10 0.77
C ASP A 83 8.28 3.28 1.42
N TYR A 84 8.40 1.98 1.08
CA TYR A 84 9.35 1.07 1.72
C TYR A 84 10.45 0.65 0.75
N LYS A 85 11.70 0.96 1.08
CA LYS A 85 12.87 0.75 0.22
C LYS A 85 13.79 -0.40 0.65
N TYR A 86 13.52 -1.01 1.80
CA TYR A 86 14.36 -2.08 2.35
C TYR A 86 13.73 -3.44 2.08
N LEU A 87 14.52 -4.48 1.84
CA LEU A 87 14.08 -5.87 1.92
C LEU A 87 15.05 -6.66 2.80
N THR A 88 14.51 -7.54 3.63
CA THR A 88 15.28 -8.46 4.47
C THR A 88 15.11 -9.87 3.95
N CYS A 89 16.20 -10.60 3.77
CA CYS A 89 16.17 -12.02 3.49
C CYS A 89 15.73 -12.79 4.73
N LYS A 90 14.61 -13.50 4.66
CA LYS A 90 14.10 -14.35 5.74
C LYS A 90 13.68 -15.69 5.17
N ASN A 91 14.31 -16.76 5.63
CA ASN A 91 13.98 -18.13 5.25
C ASN A 91 13.95 -18.34 3.71
N GLY A 92 14.88 -17.69 3.00
CA GLY A 92 15.00 -17.81 1.54
C GLY A 92 14.09 -16.88 0.74
N GLU A 93 13.30 -16.05 1.42
CA GLU A 93 12.40 -15.10 0.77
C GLU A 93 12.69 -13.65 1.15
N TRP A 94 12.53 -12.76 0.18
CA TRP A 94 12.64 -11.32 0.40
C TRP A 94 11.38 -10.78 1.05
N ASN A 95 11.56 -10.11 2.19
CA ASN A 95 10.47 -9.59 2.99
C ASN A 95 10.60 -8.08 3.23
N PRO A 96 9.52 -7.29 3.09
CA PRO A 96 8.18 -7.72 2.67
C PRO A 96 8.11 -8.04 1.17
N ALA A 97 7.21 -8.95 0.78
CA ALA A 97 6.94 -9.23 -0.63
C ALA A 97 6.24 -8.00 -1.26
N MET A 98 6.99 -7.23 -2.06
CA MET A 98 6.47 -6.06 -2.75
C MET A 98 6.96 -6.00 -4.20
N GLU A 99 6.20 -5.32 -5.05
CA GLU A 99 6.62 -5.03 -6.40
C GLU A 99 7.56 -3.81 -6.43
N VAL A 100 8.83 -4.06 -6.71
CA VAL A 100 9.87 -3.03 -6.78
C VAL A 100 9.89 -2.44 -8.19
N SER A 101 9.63 -1.14 -8.32
CA SER A 101 9.78 -0.42 -9.59
C SER A 101 10.13 1.04 -9.34
N CYS A 102 10.98 1.62 -10.18
CA CYS A 102 11.26 3.05 -10.18
C CYS A 102 10.36 3.75 -11.19
N ARG A 103 9.68 4.81 -10.78
CA ARG A 103 8.80 5.61 -11.63
C ARG A 103 9.27 7.06 -11.63
N LEU A 104 9.04 7.77 -12.73
CA LEU A 104 9.31 9.20 -12.78
C LEU A 104 8.64 9.88 -11.59
N SER A 105 9.42 10.65 -10.84
CA SER A 105 8.88 11.48 -9.78
C SER A 105 7.90 12.43 -10.42
N PRO A 106 6.64 12.53 -9.94
CA PRO A 106 5.83 13.68 -10.30
C PRO A 106 6.63 14.89 -9.90
N GLU A 107 7.08 15.63 -10.90
CA GLU A 107 7.78 16.88 -10.73
C GLU A 107 6.90 17.71 -9.79
N LYS A 108 7.45 18.13 -8.66
CA LYS A 108 6.84 19.20 -7.88
C LYS A 108 7.08 20.55 -8.60
N ASP A 109 6.93 20.56 -9.93
CA ASP A 109 6.59 21.72 -10.77
C ASP A 109 5.09 21.69 -11.07
N SER A 110 4.30 21.30 -10.07
CA SER A 110 3.21 22.24 -9.80
C SER A 110 3.90 23.50 -9.31
N PRO A 111 3.91 24.63 -10.07
CA PRO A 111 4.12 25.91 -9.41
C PRO A 111 3.21 25.90 -8.19
N PRO A 112 3.62 26.43 -7.02
CA PRO A 112 2.74 26.49 -5.89
C PRO A 112 1.44 27.13 -6.39
N THR A 113 0.38 26.33 -6.51
CA THR A 113 -0.98 26.85 -6.68
C THR A 113 -1.41 27.39 -5.30
N ILE A 114 -0.54 28.18 -4.66
CA ILE A 114 -0.90 29.33 -3.86
C ILE A 114 -1.15 30.46 -4.87
N GLY A 115 -2.11 30.19 -5.73
CA GLY A 115 -2.82 31.16 -6.52
C GLY A 115 -4.26 31.13 -6.04
N VAL A 116 -4.49 31.39 -4.75
CA VAL A 116 -5.70 32.15 -4.43
C VAL A 116 -5.64 33.35 -5.39
N PRO A 117 -6.61 33.52 -6.30
CA PRO A 117 -6.46 34.54 -7.32
C PRO A 117 -6.63 35.85 -6.58
N THR A 118 -5.53 36.49 -6.21
CA THR A 118 -5.52 37.88 -5.75
C THR A 118 -6.18 38.76 -6.80
N LEU A 119 -6.13 38.38 -8.09
CA LEU A 119 -6.96 38.92 -9.16
C LEU A 119 -8.47 38.76 -8.94
N SER A 120 -8.96 37.61 -8.46
CA SER A 120 -10.40 37.42 -8.15
C SER A 120 -10.82 38.18 -6.90
N ILE A 121 -9.93 38.35 -5.93
CA ILE A 121 -10.20 39.16 -4.73
C ILE A 121 -10.22 40.66 -5.10
N VAL A 122 -9.25 41.14 -5.88
CA VAL A 122 -9.16 42.54 -6.33
C VAL A 122 -10.27 42.89 -7.33
N ALA A 123 -10.68 41.98 -8.22
CA ALA A 123 -11.83 42.18 -9.09
C ALA A 123 -13.14 42.29 -8.28
N SER A 124 -13.26 41.51 -7.20
CA SER A 124 -14.43 41.56 -6.32
C SER A 124 -14.50 42.86 -5.53
N THR A 125 -13.37 43.38 -5.03
CA THR A 125 -13.34 44.66 -4.29
C THR A 125 -13.48 45.88 -5.20
N ALA A 126 -12.92 45.86 -6.41
CA ALA A 126 -13.11 46.94 -7.37
C ALA A 126 -14.57 47.04 -7.87
N SER A 127 -15.23 45.90 -8.08
CA SER A 127 -16.63 45.84 -8.50
C SER A 127 -17.59 46.37 -7.43
N SER A 128 -17.37 46.02 -6.16
CA SER A 128 -18.23 46.49 -5.07
C SER A 128 -18.13 48.01 -4.85
N VAL A 129 -16.94 48.59 -4.91
CA VAL A 129 -16.75 50.05 -4.79
C VAL A 129 -17.41 50.79 -5.95
N ALA A 130 -17.28 50.30 -7.19
CA ALA A 130 -17.91 50.91 -8.36
C ALA A 130 -19.45 50.89 -8.27
N LEU A 131 -20.04 49.77 -7.83
CA LEU A 131 -21.48 49.66 -7.61
C LEU A 131 -21.99 50.62 -6.52
N ILE A 132 -21.28 50.72 -5.40
CA ILE A 132 -21.66 51.63 -4.31
C ILE A 132 -21.62 53.09 -4.79
N LEU A 133 -20.57 53.50 -5.51
CA LEU A 133 -20.47 54.85 -6.05
C LEU A 133 -21.59 55.15 -7.05
N LEU A 134 -21.93 54.20 -7.93
CA LEU A 134 -23.00 54.35 -8.91
C LEU A 134 -24.38 54.47 -8.25
N LEU A 135 -24.64 53.68 -7.20
CA LEU A 135 -25.88 53.78 -6.41
C LEU A 135 -26.01 55.13 -5.70
N VAL A 136 -24.93 55.65 -5.12
CA VAL A 136 -24.93 56.97 -4.45
C VAL A 136 -25.21 58.09 -5.46
N VAL A 137 -24.54 58.08 -6.61
CA VAL A 137 -24.76 59.07 -7.68
C VAL A 137 -26.20 58.99 -8.19
N LEU A 138 -26.71 57.79 -8.46
CA LEU A 138 -28.09 57.59 -8.88
C LEU A 138 -29.09 58.10 -7.84
N PHE A 139 -28.85 57.80 -6.55
CA PHE A 139 -29.71 58.27 -5.46
C PHE A 139 -29.74 59.80 -5.40
N VAL A 140 -28.58 60.47 -5.50
CA VAL A 140 -28.47 61.94 -5.50
C VAL A 140 -29.15 62.58 -6.72
N LEU A 141 -29.07 61.96 -7.91
CA LEU A 141 -29.73 62.44 -9.12
C LEU A 141 -31.24 62.15 -9.13
N LEU A 142 -31.70 61.10 -8.45
CA LEU A 142 -33.12 60.75 -8.30
C LEU A 142 -33.79 61.49 -7.13
N GLN A 143 -33.04 61.89 -6.09
CA GLN A 143 -33.53 62.72 -4.99
C GLN A 143 -34.32 63.96 -5.47
N PRO A 144 -33.82 64.79 -6.41
CA PRO A 144 -34.56 65.95 -6.88
C PRO A 144 -35.84 65.58 -7.63
N LYS A 145 -35.87 64.44 -8.33
CA LYS A 145 -37.05 63.96 -9.06
C LYS A 145 -38.12 63.42 -8.10
N LEU A 146 -37.77 62.65 -7.07
CA LEU A 146 -38.72 62.12 -6.09
C LEU A 146 -39.28 63.21 -5.15
N LYS A 147 -38.46 64.18 -4.72
CA LYS A 147 -38.95 65.35 -3.96
C LYS A 147 -39.88 66.24 -4.79
N SER A 148 -39.64 66.37 -6.10
CA SER A 148 -40.53 67.11 -7.00
C SER A 148 -41.90 66.44 -7.16
N PHE A 149 -41.99 65.11 -7.12
CA PHE A 149 -43.28 64.40 -7.20
C PHE A 149 -44.12 64.54 -5.93
N HIS A 150 -43.48 64.70 -4.77
CA HIS A 150 -44.19 64.87 -3.49
C HIS A 150 -44.70 66.31 -3.25
N HIS A 151 -44.27 67.28 -4.06
CA HIS A 151 -44.76 68.67 -4.01
C HIS A 151 -45.81 68.97 -5.10
N SER A 152 -46.04 68.05 -6.05
CA SER A 152 -46.97 68.23 -7.16
C SER A 152 -48.23 67.35 -7.04
N ARG A 153 -48.62 66.97 -5.82
CA ARG A 153 -49.89 66.29 -5.54
C ARG A 153 -50.57 66.89 -4.32
#